data_AF-A0A7C4YAL2-F1
#
_entry.id   AF-A0A7C4YAL2-F1
#
_cell.length_a   1.000
_cell.length_b   1.000
_cell.length_c   1.000
_cell.angle_alpha   90.00
_cell.angle_beta   90.00
_cell.angle_gamma   90.00
#
_symmetry.space_group_name_H-M   'P 1'
#
loop_
_entity.id
_entity.type
_entity.pdbx_description
1 polymer ?
#
loop_
_entity_poly.entity_id
_entity_poly.type
_entity_poly.pdbx_seq_one_letter_code
_entity_poly.pdbx_strand_id
1 'polypeptide(L)'
;MRSIRIFTLVLVAAAAIASTALAGDKKEFVIHEWGTFSTFSGSDGAYLKFYPDDRGLPPFVYNRHRDVKGGLPDAFVSLETPVMYFYSDRERTVNVQADFPKGMMTDWYPQASRPPVTGLRWDNIRITPASQSKLIHDGSDSRYYAARETDAAIIEMTHQSKKERERFLFYRGVADFQMPFRVQAHGKGEYTIRNTGKGEIPGFFLIRVEGKKVYFKAGGHLSPSSEVRMQESASESNADKLGEAVAALLVEQGLYEKEAKAMVKTWSADWFGQDGTRVLYIVPDMLTTEFLPLKIEPKPDKIVRVLVGRHDILTPEKERVVESLVRRLNSASNAEAEEAGRALNVLGRYRWAAQTAATTRLKAAGELRGRR
;
A
#
# COMPACT_ATOMS: atom_id res chain seq x y z
N MET A 1 -84.04 -26.29 3.54
CA MET A 1 -84.40 -26.14 2.11
C MET A 1 -83.33 -25.26 1.46
N ARG A 2 -82.19 -25.82 1.01
CA ARG A 2 -81.93 -26.28 -0.37
C ARG A 2 -82.61 -25.41 -1.44
N SER A 3 -81.82 -24.53 -2.08
CA SER A 3 -81.94 -24.23 -3.50
C SER A 3 -80.55 -24.03 -4.08
N ILE A 4 -80.15 -25.00 -4.90
CA ILE A 4 -79.01 -24.98 -5.82
C ILE A 4 -79.46 -24.24 -7.08
N ARG A 5 -78.65 -23.30 -7.59
CA ARG A 5 -78.68 -22.89 -8.99
C ARG A 5 -77.26 -22.91 -9.58
N ILE A 6 -77.23 -23.37 -10.81
CA ILE A 6 -76.13 -23.93 -11.60
C ILE A 6 -75.48 -22.83 -12.46
N PHE A 7 -74.14 -22.91 -12.57
CA PHE A 7 -73.21 -22.49 -13.63
C PHE A 7 -73.40 -21.13 -14.33
N THR A 8 -72.33 -20.33 -14.35
CA THR A 8 -71.65 -19.97 -15.62
C THR A 8 -70.20 -19.61 -15.30
N LEU A 9 -69.28 -20.40 -15.87
CA LEU A 9 -67.85 -20.12 -15.91
C LEU A 9 -67.61 -19.10 -17.03
N VAL A 10 -67.17 -17.88 -16.69
CA VAL A 10 -66.68 -16.90 -17.68
C VAL A 10 -65.21 -16.67 -17.39
N LEU A 11 -64.37 -17.31 -18.21
CA LEU A 11 -62.94 -17.07 -18.29
C LEU A 11 -62.75 -15.82 -19.16
N VAL A 12 -62.34 -14.70 -18.57
CA VAL A 12 -61.78 -13.56 -19.31
C VAL A 12 -60.38 -13.33 -18.78
N ALA A 13 -59.39 -13.77 -19.55
CA ALA A 13 -58.02 -13.33 -19.44
C ALA A 13 -57.91 -11.94 -20.10
N ALA A 14 -57.47 -10.94 -19.33
CA ALA A 14 -56.94 -9.70 -19.86
C ALA A 14 -55.80 -9.24 -18.95
N ALA A 15 -54.60 -9.20 -19.52
CA ALA A 15 -53.36 -8.78 -18.87
C ALA A 15 -53.40 -7.30 -18.49
N ALA A 16 -52.98 -6.99 -17.27
CA ALA A 16 -52.48 -5.67 -16.90
C ALA A 16 -50.97 -5.81 -16.64
N ILE A 17 -50.20 -5.63 -17.71
CA ILE A 17 -48.77 -5.27 -17.65
C ILE A 17 -48.70 -3.73 -17.64
N ALA A 18 -47.68 -3.22 -16.95
CA ALA A 18 -47.20 -1.83 -16.85
C ALA A 18 -47.81 -1.00 -15.72
N SER A 19 -47.07 -0.20 -14.94
CA SER A 19 -45.64 0.08 -14.85
C SER A 19 -45.47 1.07 -13.69
N THR A 20 -44.60 0.79 -12.72
CA THR A 20 -43.77 1.82 -12.04
C THR A 20 -42.52 1.15 -11.46
N ALA A 21 -41.68 0.59 -12.33
CA ALA A 21 -40.25 0.77 -12.13
C ALA A 21 -39.89 2.10 -12.82
N LEU A 22 -39.15 2.94 -12.09
CA LEU A 22 -38.44 4.18 -12.48
C LEU A 22 -38.65 5.30 -11.45
N ALA A 23 -38.29 5.03 -10.18
CA ALA A 23 -37.44 6.01 -9.51
C ALA A 23 -36.05 5.77 -10.10
N GLY A 24 -35.59 6.67 -10.97
CA GLY A 24 -34.26 6.53 -11.57
C GLY A 24 -33.22 6.47 -10.46
N ASP A 25 -32.52 5.34 -10.35
CA ASP A 25 -31.34 5.23 -9.50
C ASP A 25 -30.45 6.42 -9.83
N LYS A 26 -30.21 7.30 -8.85
CA LYS A 26 -29.11 8.24 -8.94
C LYS A 26 -27.86 7.38 -9.03
N LYS A 27 -27.33 7.24 -10.23
CA LYS A 27 -26.10 6.51 -10.48
C LYS A 27 -24.97 7.25 -9.74
N GLU A 28 -24.41 6.57 -8.75
CA GLU A 28 -23.48 7.14 -7.78
C GLU A 28 -22.12 7.46 -8.41
N PHE A 29 -21.52 8.57 -7.97
CA PHE A 29 -20.12 8.88 -8.22
C PHE A 29 -19.28 8.46 -7.04
N VAL A 30 -18.47 7.43 -7.29
CA VAL A 30 -17.67 6.75 -6.28
C VAL A 30 -16.20 6.93 -6.59
N ILE A 31 -15.42 7.26 -5.57
CA ILE A 31 -13.96 7.30 -5.66
C ILE A 31 -13.39 6.27 -4.70
N HIS A 32 -12.54 5.39 -5.22
CA HIS A 32 -11.78 4.46 -4.42
C HIS A 32 -10.32 4.86 -4.45
N GLU A 33 -9.71 4.95 -3.29
CA GLU A 33 -8.28 5.07 -3.14
C GLU A 33 -7.75 3.82 -2.48
N TRP A 34 -6.68 3.28 -3.04
CA TRP A 34 -5.88 2.34 -2.29
C TRP A 34 -4.42 2.71 -2.36
N GLY A 35 -3.66 2.34 -1.34
CA GLY A 35 -2.28 2.76 -1.20
C GLY A 35 -1.49 1.88 -0.27
N THR A 36 -0.18 1.98 -0.35
CA THR A 36 0.73 1.22 0.50
C THR A 36 1.81 2.13 1.01
N PHE A 37 2.29 1.87 2.22
CA PHE A 37 3.52 2.49 2.71
C PHE A 37 4.43 1.45 3.35
N SER A 38 5.73 1.74 3.33
CA SER A 38 6.75 0.91 3.95
C SER A 38 7.35 1.60 5.17
N THR A 39 7.61 0.81 6.20
CA THR A 39 8.32 1.21 7.42
C THR A 39 9.25 0.08 7.86
N PHE A 40 10.24 0.39 8.71
CA PHE A 40 11.26 -0.57 9.12
C PHE A 40 11.63 -0.38 10.60
N SER A 41 11.90 -1.47 11.31
CA SER A 41 12.31 -1.45 12.71
C SER A 41 13.38 -2.48 13.06
N GLY A 42 14.09 -2.23 14.16
CA GLY A 42 14.93 -3.20 14.84
C GLY A 42 14.11 -4.21 15.65
N SER A 43 14.78 -5.18 16.27
CA SER A 43 14.13 -6.24 17.05
C SER A 43 13.37 -5.73 18.28
N ASP A 44 13.79 -4.60 18.84
CA ASP A 44 13.16 -3.92 19.98
C ASP A 44 11.91 -3.12 19.61
N GLY A 45 11.57 -3.05 18.32
CA GLY A 45 10.48 -2.26 17.77
C GLY A 45 10.77 -0.77 17.66
N ALA A 46 12.02 -0.34 17.82
CA ALA A 46 12.44 1.01 17.48
C ALA A 46 12.48 1.17 15.95
N TYR A 47 11.83 2.21 15.45
CA TYR A 47 11.86 2.52 14.02
C TYR A 47 13.28 2.89 13.58
N LEU A 48 13.66 2.39 12.42
CA LEU A 48 14.93 2.70 11.77
C LEU A 48 14.64 3.41 10.46
N LYS A 49 15.33 4.54 10.25
CA LYS A 49 15.28 5.25 8.97
C LYS A 49 15.99 4.43 7.90
N PHE A 50 15.41 4.36 6.71
CA PHE A 50 15.90 3.52 5.62
C PHE A 50 15.85 4.28 4.29
N TYR A 51 16.41 3.69 3.23
CA TYR A 51 16.32 4.25 1.88
C TYR A 51 14.97 3.90 1.25
N PRO A 52 14.12 4.88 0.89
CA PRO A 52 12.94 4.63 0.08
C PRO A 52 13.33 4.11 -1.32
N ASP A 53 12.54 3.19 -1.88
CA ASP A 53 12.77 2.67 -3.23
C ASP A 53 12.13 3.59 -4.29
N ASP A 54 12.93 4.08 -5.22
CA ASP A 54 12.55 4.95 -6.34
C ASP A 54 12.48 4.22 -7.69
N ARG A 55 12.81 2.92 -7.73
CA ARG A 55 12.97 2.17 -8.98
C ARG A 55 11.66 1.55 -9.47
N GLY A 56 11.66 1.25 -10.78
CA GLY A 56 10.63 0.43 -11.43
C GLY A 56 9.35 1.17 -11.80
N LEU A 57 9.38 2.50 -11.83
CA LEU A 57 8.29 3.31 -12.41
C LEU A 57 8.52 3.54 -13.90
N PRO A 58 7.45 3.59 -14.72
CA PRO A 58 7.56 3.95 -16.13
C PRO A 58 8.14 5.37 -16.31
N PRO A 59 8.90 5.62 -17.38
CA PRO A 59 9.58 6.90 -17.60
C PRO A 59 8.63 8.08 -17.87
N PHE A 60 7.35 7.83 -18.11
CA PHE A 60 6.33 8.88 -18.25
C PHE A 60 5.83 9.43 -16.92
N VAL A 61 6.12 8.77 -15.79
CA VAL A 61 5.72 9.23 -14.46
C VAL A 61 6.56 10.45 -14.10
N TYR A 62 5.88 11.53 -13.69
CA TYR A 62 6.55 12.74 -13.25
C TYR A 62 7.20 12.49 -11.89
N ASN A 63 8.36 13.09 -11.67
CA ASN A 63 9.05 13.05 -10.39
C ASN A 63 9.68 14.40 -10.07
N ARG A 64 9.98 14.61 -8.80
CA ARG A 64 10.92 15.66 -8.39
C ARG A 64 12.33 15.20 -8.79
N HIS A 65 12.90 15.81 -9.83
CA HIS A 65 14.29 15.60 -10.19
C HIS A 65 15.20 15.96 -9.00
N ARG A 66 15.95 14.96 -8.49
CA ARG A 66 16.92 14.94 -7.36
C ARG A 66 16.41 14.56 -5.96
N ASP A 67 17.03 13.49 -5.46
CA ASP A 67 17.43 13.19 -4.08
C ASP A 67 16.38 12.94 -2.98
N VAL A 68 15.09 12.80 -3.31
CA VAL A 68 14.05 12.55 -2.30
C VAL A 68 13.81 11.07 -2.01
N LYS A 69 13.47 10.28 -3.05
CA LYS A 69 13.58 8.81 -2.99
C LYS A 69 14.89 8.45 -3.71
N GLY A 70 15.69 7.56 -3.12
CA GLY A 70 17.00 7.16 -3.66
C GLY A 70 18.22 8.03 -3.30
N GLY A 71 18.05 9.22 -2.70
CA GLY A 71 19.16 10.16 -2.46
C GLY A 71 19.65 10.34 -1.01
N LEU A 72 18.78 10.26 0.01
CA LEU A 72 19.15 10.48 1.41
C LEU A 72 18.59 9.39 2.35
N PRO A 73 19.42 8.77 3.22
CA PRO A 73 18.98 7.76 4.20
C PRO A 73 18.34 8.43 5.41
N ASP A 74 17.11 8.94 5.30
CA ASP A 74 16.53 9.64 6.45
C ASP A 74 15.00 9.63 6.55
N ALA A 75 14.31 8.65 5.93
CA ALA A 75 12.86 8.53 6.03
C ALA A 75 12.42 7.36 6.92
N PHE A 76 11.41 7.59 7.77
CA PHE A 76 10.71 6.54 8.50
C PHE A 76 9.61 5.88 7.68
N VAL A 77 9.06 6.62 6.71
CA VAL A 77 7.93 6.18 5.89
C VAL A 77 8.25 6.40 4.41
N SER A 78 8.09 5.35 3.62
CA SER A 78 8.01 5.45 2.16
C SER A 78 6.56 5.24 1.75
N LEU A 79 5.90 6.25 1.18
CA LEU A 79 4.56 6.14 0.60
C LEU A 79 4.72 5.62 -0.84
N GLU A 80 4.23 4.42 -1.09
CA GLU A 80 4.71 3.60 -2.19
C GLU A 80 3.81 3.59 -3.43
N THR A 81 2.50 3.38 -3.37
CA THR A 81 1.62 3.52 -4.56
C THR A 81 0.18 3.80 -4.16
N PRO A 82 -0.13 4.97 -3.60
CA PRO A 82 -1.49 5.49 -3.69
C PRO A 82 -1.95 5.63 -5.14
N VAL A 83 -3.07 4.98 -5.44
CA VAL A 83 -3.82 5.17 -6.68
C VAL A 83 -5.27 5.48 -6.36
N MET A 84 -5.87 6.37 -7.16
CA MET A 84 -7.25 6.82 -6.98
C MET A 84 -8.06 6.57 -8.24
N TYR A 85 -9.05 5.69 -8.13
CA TYR A 85 -9.98 5.31 -9.19
C TYR A 85 -11.27 6.11 -9.11
N PHE A 86 -11.86 6.33 -10.28
CA PHE A 86 -13.11 7.08 -10.43
C PHE A 86 -14.14 6.19 -11.10
N TYR A 87 -15.29 6.04 -10.44
CA TYR A 87 -16.44 5.32 -10.95
C TYR A 87 -17.58 6.30 -11.13
N SER A 88 -17.98 6.48 -12.38
CA SER A 88 -19.06 7.37 -12.80
C SER A 88 -19.79 6.70 -13.95
N ASP A 89 -21.08 6.96 -14.08
CA ASP A 89 -21.92 6.48 -15.18
C ASP A 89 -22.00 7.45 -16.36
N ARG A 90 -21.61 8.70 -16.13
CA ARG A 90 -21.60 9.79 -17.11
C ARG A 90 -20.26 10.50 -17.12
N GLU A 91 -20.02 11.24 -18.20
CA GLU A 91 -18.87 12.13 -18.25
C GLU A 91 -18.96 13.22 -17.18
N ARG A 92 -17.86 13.50 -16.50
CA ARG A 92 -17.79 14.51 -15.44
C ARG A 92 -16.42 15.17 -15.40
N THR A 93 -16.39 16.37 -14.86
CA THR A 93 -15.14 17.09 -14.55
C THR A 93 -14.97 17.18 -13.04
N VAL A 94 -13.78 16.85 -12.54
CA VAL A 94 -13.46 16.78 -11.10
C VAL A 94 -12.13 17.46 -10.82
N ASN A 95 -12.03 18.12 -9.67
CA ASN A 95 -10.80 18.61 -9.08
C ASN A 95 -10.43 17.71 -7.90
N VAL A 96 -9.16 17.35 -7.79
CA VAL A 96 -8.63 16.55 -6.69
C VAL A 96 -7.40 17.24 -6.11
N GLN A 97 -7.36 17.36 -4.79
CA GLN A 97 -6.18 17.75 -4.03
C GLN A 97 -5.84 16.68 -3.00
N ALA A 98 -4.65 16.12 -3.10
CA ALA A 98 -4.08 15.17 -2.15
C ALA A 98 -2.90 15.84 -1.44
N ASP A 99 -3.04 16.10 -0.14
CA ASP A 99 -2.00 16.72 0.67
C ASP A 99 -1.17 15.65 1.41
N PHE A 100 0.08 15.98 1.73
CA PHE A 100 0.91 15.14 2.60
C PHE A 100 1.64 16.00 3.63
N PRO A 101 0.92 16.55 4.65
CA PRO A 101 1.42 17.66 5.47
C PRO A 101 2.70 17.36 6.26
N LYS A 102 2.89 16.08 6.64
CA LYS A 102 4.07 15.60 7.39
C LYS A 102 5.09 14.89 6.50
N GLY A 103 4.93 15.01 5.18
CA GLY A 103 5.77 14.33 4.20
C GLY A 103 6.01 15.20 2.97
N MET A 104 6.50 14.55 1.93
CA MET A 104 6.79 15.18 0.66
C MET A 104 6.38 14.27 -0.48
N MET A 105 5.60 14.81 -1.42
CA MET A 105 5.23 14.11 -2.65
C MET A 105 6.43 14.04 -3.60
N THR A 106 6.72 12.84 -4.12
CA THR A 106 7.93 12.55 -4.90
C THR A 106 7.65 12.28 -6.36
N ASP A 107 6.62 11.48 -6.64
CA ASP A 107 6.27 11.00 -7.98
C ASP A 107 4.77 11.10 -8.17
N TRP A 108 4.31 11.38 -9.39
CA TRP A 108 2.90 11.46 -9.71
C TRP A 108 2.60 11.30 -11.20
N TYR A 109 1.38 10.89 -11.50
CA TYR A 109 0.84 10.85 -12.85
C TYR A 109 -0.70 10.85 -12.82
N PRO A 110 -1.40 11.50 -13.76
CA PRO A 110 -0.94 12.44 -14.79
C PRO A 110 -0.31 13.71 -14.22
N GLN A 111 0.16 14.62 -15.08
CA GLN A 111 0.73 15.90 -14.64
C GLN A 111 -0.28 16.71 -13.82
N ALA A 112 0.14 17.13 -12.64
CA ALA A 112 -0.65 17.96 -11.75
C ALA A 112 -0.74 19.40 -12.29
N SER A 113 -1.91 20.03 -12.17
CA SER A 113 -2.13 21.43 -12.53
C SER A 113 -1.32 22.39 -11.64
N ARG A 114 -1.08 21.97 -10.39
CA ARG A 114 -0.15 22.62 -9.47
C ARG A 114 0.77 21.54 -8.89
N PRO A 115 1.99 21.37 -9.44
CA PRO A 115 2.96 20.43 -8.91
C PRO A 115 3.38 20.84 -7.49
N PRO A 116 3.89 19.91 -6.67
CA PRO A 116 3.76 20.03 -5.23
C PRO A 116 4.67 21.10 -4.63
N VAL A 117 4.14 21.89 -3.69
CA VAL A 117 4.91 22.53 -2.61
C VAL A 117 4.66 21.75 -1.31
N THR A 118 3.39 21.52 -0.93
CA THR A 118 2.94 20.73 0.23
C THR A 118 1.94 19.60 -0.11
N GLY A 119 1.50 19.51 -1.37
CA GLY A 119 0.49 18.55 -1.84
C GLY A 119 0.34 18.60 -3.35
N LEU A 120 -0.40 17.65 -3.93
CA LEU A 120 -0.67 17.58 -5.37
C LEU A 120 -2.09 18.04 -5.67
N ARG A 121 -2.24 18.84 -6.73
CA ARG A 121 -3.56 19.27 -7.20
C ARG A 121 -3.73 19.05 -8.70
N TRP A 122 -4.78 18.35 -9.03
CA TRP A 122 -5.28 18.14 -10.39
C TRP A 122 -6.59 18.89 -10.54
N ASP A 123 -6.60 19.92 -11.38
CA ASP A 123 -7.80 20.67 -11.73
C ASP A 123 -8.32 20.19 -13.10
N ASN A 124 -9.64 20.12 -13.23
CA ASN A 124 -10.36 19.80 -14.45
C ASN A 124 -10.06 18.39 -15.02
N ILE A 125 -9.94 17.39 -14.16
CA ILE A 125 -9.86 15.98 -14.57
C ILE A 125 -11.16 15.61 -15.28
N ARG A 126 -11.07 15.19 -16.54
CA ARG A 126 -12.24 14.67 -17.27
C ARG A 126 -12.36 13.17 -17.09
N ILE A 127 -13.46 12.73 -16.49
CA ILE A 127 -13.81 11.32 -16.34
C ILE A 127 -14.65 10.91 -17.54
N THR A 128 -14.24 9.86 -18.24
CA THR A 128 -14.92 9.32 -19.43
C THR A 128 -15.26 7.83 -19.23
N PRO A 129 -16.47 7.50 -18.75
CA PRO A 129 -16.86 6.12 -18.57
C PRO A 129 -17.01 5.39 -19.90
N ALA A 130 -16.78 4.07 -19.92
CA ALA A 130 -16.84 3.21 -21.10
C ALA A 130 -15.90 3.59 -22.28
N SER A 131 -14.96 4.52 -22.08
CA SER A 131 -13.95 4.87 -23.09
C SER A 131 -12.88 3.79 -23.20
N GLN A 132 -12.74 3.20 -24.38
CA GLN A 132 -11.53 2.44 -24.74
C GLN A 132 -10.46 3.42 -25.19
N SER A 133 -9.61 3.86 -24.25
CA SER A 133 -8.44 4.68 -24.56
C SER A 133 -7.17 3.84 -24.52
N LYS A 134 -6.31 4.01 -25.53
CA LYS A 134 -4.95 3.47 -25.49
C LYS A 134 -4.16 4.24 -24.43
N LEU A 135 -3.78 3.55 -23.36
CA LEU A 135 -2.93 4.09 -22.31
C LEU A 135 -1.46 3.92 -22.66
N ILE A 136 -0.61 4.83 -22.18
CA ILE A 136 0.83 4.75 -22.40
C ILE A 136 1.38 3.50 -21.70
N HIS A 137 2.13 2.69 -22.40
CA HIS A 137 2.81 1.51 -21.88
C HIS A 137 4.19 1.47 -22.51
N ASP A 138 5.25 1.38 -21.71
CA ASP A 138 6.64 1.43 -22.19
C ASP A 138 7.16 0.06 -22.64
N GLY A 139 6.37 -1.00 -22.42
CA GLY A 139 6.70 -2.39 -22.78
C GLY A 139 7.40 -3.16 -21.66
N SER A 140 7.66 -2.52 -20.52
CA SER A 140 8.22 -3.17 -19.34
C SER A 140 7.16 -3.93 -18.53
N ASP A 141 7.62 -4.84 -17.68
CA ASP A 141 6.80 -5.53 -16.67
C ASP A 141 6.67 -4.69 -15.38
N SER A 142 6.62 -3.36 -15.48
CA SER A 142 6.47 -2.49 -14.32
C SER A 142 5.19 -2.81 -13.55
N ARG A 143 5.30 -2.95 -12.23
CA ARG A 143 4.17 -3.11 -11.30
C ARG A 143 3.11 -2.03 -11.40
N TYR A 144 3.45 -0.86 -11.95
CA TYR A 144 2.54 0.24 -12.23
C TYR A 144 1.34 -0.24 -13.06
N TYR A 145 1.58 -1.12 -14.04
CA TYR A 145 0.54 -1.55 -14.97
C TYR A 145 -0.46 -2.53 -14.36
N ALA A 146 -0.09 -3.29 -13.34
CA ALA A 146 -1.04 -4.15 -12.62
C ALA A 146 -2.16 -3.35 -11.96
N ALA A 147 -1.89 -2.12 -11.50
CA ALA A 147 -2.90 -1.21 -10.94
C ALA A 147 -3.96 -0.80 -11.98
N ARG A 148 -3.72 -1.01 -13.28
CA ARG A 148 -4.72 -0.73 -14.32
C ARG A 148 -5.79 -1.82 -14.41
N GLU A 149 -5.65 -2.99 -13.79
CA GLU A 149 -6.56 -4.14 -13.96
C GLU A 149 -7.89 -3.99 -13.19
N THR A 150 -8.56 -2.84 -13.36
CA THR A 150 -9.83 -2.48 -12.73
C THR A 150 -10.89 -2.08 -13.76
N ASP A 151 -12.11 -1.82 -13.29
CA ASP A 151 -13.21 -1.29 -14.12
C ASP A 151 -13.38 0.23 -13.99
N ALA A 152 -12.38 0.91 -13.40
CA ALA A 152 -12.39 2.35 -13.23
C ALA A 152 -12.46 3.08 -14.58
N ALA A 153 -13.14 4.23 -14.59
CA ALA A 153 -13.25 5.06 -15.76
C ALA A 153 -11.88 5.62 -16.18
N ILE A 154 -11.74 5.92 -17.47
CA ILE A 154 -10.56 6.64 -17.96
C ILE A 154 -10.66 8.10 -17.52
N ILE A 155 -9.61 8.59 -16.90
CA ILE A 155 -9.40 10.01 -16.65
C ILE A 155 -8.52 10.62 -17.74
N GLU A 156 -8.82 11.85 -18.13
CA GLU A 156 -8.00 12.67 -19.04
C GLU A 156 -7.63 13.99 -18.36
N MET A 157 -6.34 14.32 -18.41
CA MET A 157 -5.77 15.60 -18.00
C MET A 157 -5.17 16.30 -19.21
N THR A 158 -5.36 17.62 -19.31
CA THR A 158 -4.69 18.44 -20.33
C THR A 158 -3.79 19.46 -19.65
N HIS A 159 -2.48 19.40 -19.92
CA HIS A 159 -1.49 20.34 -19.40
C HIS A 159 -0.62 20.87 -20.53
N GLN A 160 -0.58 22.19 -20.72
CA GLN A 160 0.21 22.86 -21.79
C GLN A 160 0.05 22.16 -23.17
N SER A 161 -1.19 21.87 -23.54
CA SER A 161 -1.59 21.16 -24.78
C SER A 161 -1.28 19.64 -24.84
N LYS A 162 -0.57 19.08 -23.87
CA LYS A 162 -0.39 17.62 -23.76
C LYS A 162 -1.62 17.00 -23.09
N LYS A 163 -2.23 16.01 -23.75
CA LYS A 163 -3.28 15.18 -23.18
C LYS A 163 -2.69 13.91 -22.60
N GLU A 164 -3.05 13.63 -21.35
CA GLU A 164 -2.60 12.46 -20.61
C GLU A 164 -3.82 11.69 -20.12
N ARG A 165 -3.79 10.37 -20.26
CA ARG A 165 -4.90 9.49 -19.91
C ARG A 165 -4.41 8.38 -19.00
N GLU A 166 -5.23 8.03 -18.01
CA GLU A 166 -4.96 6.93 -17.09
C GLU A 166 -6.28 6.38 -16.52
N ARG A 167 -6.25 5.24 -15.82
CA ARG A 167 -7.37 4.72 -15.02
C ARG A 167 -7.43 5.29 -13.61
N PHE A 168 -6.37 5.96 -13.17
CA PHE A 168 -6.21 6.45 -11.81
C PHE A 168 -5.32 7.69 -11.74
N LEU A 169 -5.48 8.48 -10.68
CA LEU A 169 -4.40 9.37 -10.23
C LEU A 169 -3.40 8.53 -9.45
N PHE A 170 -2.12 8.69 -9.74
CA PHE A 170 -1.00 8.04 -9.06
C PHE A 170 -0.18 9.09 -8.32
N TYR A 171 0.24 8.76 -7.10
CA TYR A 171 1.22 9.55 -6.39
C TYR A 171 2.06 8.73 -5.41
N ARG A 172 3.25 9.24 -5.08
CA ARG A 172 4.20 8.70 -4.09
C ARG A 172 4.70 9.79 -3.20
N GLY A 173 5.27 9.40 -2.06
CA GLY A 173 5.93 10.33 -1.18
C GLY A 173 6.88 9.66 -0.19
N VAL A 174 7.50 10.49 0.64
CA VAL A 174 8.31 10.07 1.79
C VAL A 174 7.97 10.94 2.99
N ALA A 175 8.17 10.42 4.19
CA ALA A 175 7.99 11.19 5.40
C ALA A 175 8.92 10.76 6.53
N ASP A 176 9.13 11.70 7.46
CA ASP A 176 9.98 11.53 8.63
C ASP A 176 9.15 11.57 9.92
N PHE A 177 8.13 10.73 9.99
CA PHE A 177 7.37 10.48 11.22
C PHE A 177 7.20 8.98 11.45
N GLN A 178 7.03 8.58 12.71
CA GLN A 178 6.77 7.18 13.05
C GLN A 178 5.28 6.87 12.95
N MET A 179 4.95 5.74 12.33
CA MET A 179 3.58 5.23 12.36
C MET A 179 3.24 4.79 13.79
N PRO A 180 1.98 4.97 14.26
CA PRO A 180 1.53 4.54 15.56
C PRO A 180 1.25 3.02 15.59
N PHE A 181 2.29 2.26 15.27
CA PHE A 181 2.32 0.80 15.19
C PHE A 181 3.67 0.34 15.71
N ARG A 182 3.74 -0.77 16.44
CA ARG A 182 5.02 -1.30 16.94
C ARG A 182 5.03 -2.81 16.83
N VAL A 183 6.15 -3.35 16.35
CA VAL A 183 6.41 -4.79 16.34
C VAL A 183 7.72 -5.04 17.06
N GLN A 184 7.68 -5.84 18.12
CA GLN A 184 8.88 -6.30 18.84
C GLN A 184 9.09 -7.77 18.51
N ALA A 185 10.32 -8.14 18.17
CA ALA A 185 10.74 -9.50 17.88
C ALA A 185 11.54 -10.05 19.07
N HIS A 186 11.01 -11.07 19.75
CA HIS A 186 11.63 -11.65 20.95
C HIS A 186 12.63 -12.77 20.62
N GLY A 187 12.77 -13.10 19.34
CA GLY A 187 13.56 -14.23 18.84
C GLY A 187 12.72 -15.51 18.78
N LYS A 188 13.27 -16.56 18.16
CA LYS A 188 12.59 -17.86 17.99
C LYS A 188 11.18 -17.76 17.37
N GLY A 189 10.95 -16.76 16.53
CA GLY A 189 9.68 -16.53 15.85
C GLY A 189 8.53 -15.98 16.72
N GLU A 190 8.82 -15.48 17.92
CA GLU A 190 7.83 -14.82 18.77
C GLU A 190 7.86 -13.29 18.60
N TYR A 191 6.68 -12.70 18.45
CA TYR A 191 6.50 -11.26 18.23
C TYR A 191 5.43 -10.68 19.14
N THR A 192 5.59 -9.43 19.55
CA THR A 192 4.51 -8.61 20.11
C THR A 192 4.17 -7.51 19.12
N ILE A 193 2.92 -7.49 18.68
CA ILE A 193 2.39 -6.50 17.74
C ILE A 193 1.44 -5.59 18.53
N ARG A 194 1.72 -4.29 18.50
CA ARG A 194 0.99 -3.29 19.28
C ARG A 194 0.46 -2.19 18.39
N ASN A 195 -0.82 -1.89 18.54
CA ASN A 195 -1.44 -0.68 18.03
C ASN A 195 -1.17 0.44 19.04
N THR A 196 -0.31 1.40 18.70
CA THR A 196 -0.04 2.57 19.57
C THR A 196 -0.88 3.79 19.15
N GLY A 197 -1.80 3.61 18.20
CA GLY A 197 -2.66 4.63 17.65
C GLY A 197 -4.02 4.73 18.34
N LYS A 198 -4.84 5.64 17.82
CA LYS A 198 -6.20 5.93 18.30
C LYS A 198 -7.29 5.21 17.49
N GLY A 199 -6.98 4.76 16.28
CA GLY A 199 -7.89 3.99 15.44
C GLY A 199 -7.62 2.50 15.57
N GLU A 200 -8.66 1.68 15.45
CA GLU A 200 -8.52 0.22 15.36
C GLU A 200 -7.79 -0.17 14.08
N ILE A 201 -6.92 -1.16 14.16
CA ILE A 201 -6.37 -1.86 12.98
C ILE A 201 -7.33 -3.01 12.66
N PRO A 202 -8.07 -2.97 11.53
CA PRO A 202 -9.11 -3.96 11.23
C PRO A 202 -8.59 -5.38 11.05
N GLY A 203 -7.36 -5.51 10.53
CA GLY A 203 -6.73 -6.81 10.32
C GLY A 203 -5.29 -6.66 9.87
N PHE A 204 -4.52 -7.73 10.06
CA PHE A 204 -3.12 -7.77 9.69
C PHE A 204 -2.61 -9.20 9.50
N PHE A 205 -1.41 -9.34 8.92
CA PHE A 205 -0.74 -10.62 8.69
C PHE A 205 0.70 -10.53 9.14
N LEU A 206 1.12 -11.44 10.03
CA LEU A 206 2.54 -11.71 10.30
C LEU A 206 3.06 -12.66 9.23
N ILE A 207 4.09 -12.24 8.48
CA ILE A 207 4.61 -12.95 7.31
C ILE A 207 6.12 -13.14 7.46
N ARG A 208 6.59 -14.35 7.22
CA ARG A 208 8.01 -14.67 7.01
C ARG A 208 8.19 -15.28 5.63
N VAL A 209 9.18 -14.79 4.90
CA VAL A 209 9.61 -15.34 3.62
C VAL A 209 11.05 -15.79 3.74
N GLU A 210 11.33 -17.02 3.29
CA GLU A 210 12.67 -17.61 3.33
C GLU A 210 12.88 -18.49 2.09
N GLY A 211 13.76 -18.08 1.18
CA GLY A 211 14.10 -18.88 0.01
C GLY A 211 12.88 -19.23 -0.85
N LYS A 212 11.97 -18.25 -1.04
CA LYS A 212 10.65 -18.35 -1.70
C LYS A 212 9.55 -19.08 -0.91
N LYS A 213 9.86 -19.67 0.24
CA LYS A 213 8.85 -20.27 1.12
C LYS A 213 8.14 -19.16 1.88
N VAL A 214 6.81 -19.23 1.92
CA VAL A 214 5.98 -18.23 2.60
C VAL A 214 5.34 -18.85 3.82
N TYR A 215 5.47 -18.22 4.97
CA TYR A 215 4.80 -18.58 6.21
C TYR A 215 4.01 -17.37 6.66
N PHE A 216 2.72 -17.53 6.92
CA PHE A 216 1.92 -16.41 7.39
C PHE A 216 0.88 -16.82 8.42
N LYS A 217 0.51 -15.87 9.27
CA LYS A 217 -0.57 -16.00 10.23
C LYS A 217 -1.38 -14.71 10.23
N ALA A 218 -2.69 -14.83 10.02
CA ALA A 218 -3.61 -13.71 10.14
C ALA A 218 -3.79 -13.33 11.62
N GLY A 219 -3.81 -12.03 11.88
CA GLY A 219 -4.30 -11.43 13.11
C GLY A 219 -5.61 -10.69 12.82
N GLY A 220 -6.54 -10.79 13.77
CA GLY A 220 -7.82 -10.07 13.67
C GLY A 220 -7.69 -8.59 14.04
N HIS A 221 -8.80 -8.02 14.46
CA HIS A 221 -8.89 -6.65 14.94
C HIS A 221 -7.90 -6.40 16.09
N LEU A 222 -7.20 -5.26 16.04
CA LEU A 222 -6.32 -4.80 17.11
C LEU A 222 -6.77 -3.41 17.56
N SER A 223 -7.48 -3.38 18.69
CA SER A 223 -8.05 -2.16 19.26
C SER A 223 -6.98 -1.11 19.59
N PRO A 224 -7.34 0.18 19.67
CA PRO A 224 -6.42 1.24 20.07
C PRO A 224 -5.67 0.93 21.36
N SER A 225 -4.37 1.23 21.40
CA SER A 225 -3.50 1.00 22.58
C SER A 225 -3.37 -0.46 23.05
N SER A 226 -3.88 -1.43 22.29
CA SER A 226 -3.78 -2.85 22.62
C SER A 226 -2.60 -3.54 21.92
N GLU A 227 -2.24 -4.72 22.41
CA GLU A 227 -1.20 -5.57 21.84
C GLU A 227 -1.61 -7.03 21.81
N VAL A 228 -0.96 -7.78 20.93
CA VAL A 228 -1.13 -9.22 20.79
C VAL A 228 0.24 -9.89 20.63
N ARG A 229 0.40 -11.04 21.29
CA ARG A 229 1.56 -11.91 21.08
C ARG A 229 1.26 -12.91 19.99
N MET A 230 2.20 -13.09 19.06
CA MET A 230 2.07 -14.01 17.96
C MET A 230 3.34 -14.83 17.77
N GLN A 231 3.15 -16.14 17.68
CA GLN A 231 4.13 -17.06 17.14
C GLN A 231 3.98 -17.13 15.62
N GLU A 232 5.09 -17.12 14.89
CA GLU A 232 5.13 -17.42 13.45
C GLU A 232 4.44 -18.74 13.12
N SER A 233 3.90 -18.83 11.91
CA SER A 233 3.40 -20.11 11.39
C SER A 233 4.55 -21.09 11.20
N ALA A 234 4.42 -22.29 11.76
CA ALA A 234 5.30 -23.42 11.47
C ALA A 234 4.96 -24.09 10.13
N SER A 235 3.74 -23.88 9.62
CA SER A 235 3.26 -24.48 8.38
C SER A 235 3.66 -23.62 7.18
N GLU A 236 4.37 -24.26 6.25
CA GLU A 236 4.68 -23.66 4.94
C GLU A 236 3.38 -23.44 4.14
N SER A 237 3.30 -22.27 3.52
CA SER A 237 2.25 -21.85 2.61
C SER A 237 2.89 -21.33 1.33
N ASN A 238 2.17 -20.54 0.53
CA ASN A 238 2.69 -19.96 -0.70
C ASN A 238 2.18 -18.53 -0.92
N ALA A 239 2.77 -17.85 -1.90
CA ALA A 239 2.44 -16.47 -2.26
C ALA A 239 0.99 -16.31 -2.73
N ASP A 240 0.44 -17.31 -3.43
CA ASP A 240 -0.93 -17.26 -3.96
C ASP A 240 -1.97 -17.26 -2.82
N LYS A 241 -1.85 -18.19 -1.86
CA LYS A 241 -2.73 -18.25 -0.68
C LYS A 241 -2.64 -17.00 0.18
N LEU A 242 -1.44 -16.45 0.34
CA LEU A 242 -1.27 -15.19 1.04
C LEU A 242 -1.91 -14.03 0.26
N GLY A 243 -1.75 -14.00 -1.05
CA GLY A 243 -2.38 -13.02 -1.94
C GLY A 243 -3.90 -13.07 -1.89
N GLU A 244 -4.50 -14.26 -1.91
CA GLU A 244 -5.94 -14.48 -1.75
C GLU A 244 -6.43 -13.98 -0.39
N ALA A 245 -5.71 -14.29 0.69
CA ALA A 245 -6.06 -13.84 2.04
C ALA A 245 -5.99 -12.31 2.18
N VAL A 246 -4.95 -11.68 1.62
CA VAL A 246 -4.82 -10.22 1.59
C VAL A 246 -5.94 -9.60 0.75
N ALA A 247 -6.23 -10.15 -0.43
CA ALA A 247 -7.30 -9.65 -1.30
C ALA A 247 -8.67 -9.75 -0.61
N ALA A 248 -8.95 -10.84 0.10
CA ALA A 248 -10.18 -11.00 0.86
C ALA A 248 -10.33 -9.92 1.94
N LEU A 249 -9.27 -9.65 2.71
CA LEU A 249 -9.27 -8.58 3.71
C LEU A 249 -9.49 -7.20 3.06
N LEU A 250 -8.84 -6.92 1.93
CA LEU A 250 -9.02 -5.66 1.20
C LEU A 250 -10.46 -5.45 0.70
N VAL A 251 -11.12 -6.52 0.24
CA VAL A 251 -12.54 -6.48 -0.16
C VAL A 251 -13.44 -6.25 1.05
N GLU A 252 -13.15 -6.87 2.19
CA GLU A 252 -13.86 -6.63 3.44
C GLU A 252 -13.78 -5.15 3.88
N GLN A 253 -12.65 -4.48 3.61
CA GLN A 253 -12.48 -3.04 3.85
C GLN A 253 -13.12 -2.14 2.78
N GLY A 254 -13.80 -2.72 1.79
CA GLY A 254 -14.63 -2.01 0.83
C GLY A 254 -14.03 -1.81 -0.56
N LEU A 255 -12.82 -2.33 -0.84
CA LEU A 255 -12.32 -2.35 -2.22
C LEU A 255 -13.15 -3.28 -3.10
N TYR A 256 -13.25 -2.96 -4.38
CA TYR A 256 -13.77 -3.90 -5.34
C TYR A 256 -12.77 -5.04 -5.59
N GLU A 257 -13.28 -6.22 -5.95
CA GLU A 257 -12.46 -7.42 -6.10
C GLU A 257 -11.30 -7.23 -7.09
N LYS A 258 -11.54 -6.55 -8.22
CA LYS A 258 -10.50 -6.24 -9.21
C LYS A 258 -9.45 -5.28 -8.66
N GLU A 259 -9.84 -4.33 -7.81
CA GLU A 259 -8.89 -3.40 -7.16
C GLU A 259 -8.01 -4.14 -6.14
N ALA A 260 -8.61 -5.01 -5.31
CA ALA A 260 -7.89 -5.82 -4.34
C ALA A 260 -6.87 -6.74 -5.03
N LYS A 261 -7.28 -7.42 -6.11
CA LYS A 261 -6.40 -8.25 -6.95
C LYS A 261 -5.31 -7.41 -7.62
N ALA A 262 -5.64 -6.24 -8.14
CA ALA A 262 -4.67 -5.32 -8.74
C ALA A 262 -3.61 -4.87 -7.71
N MET A 263 -4.01 -4.49 -6.49
CA MET A 263 -3.06 -4.14 -5.42
C MET A 263 -2.13 -5.32 -5.09
N VAL A 264 -2.69 -6.50 -4.86
CA VAL A 264 -1.89 -7.70 -4.54
C VAL A 264 -0.91 -7.99 -5.68
N LYS A 265 -1.35 -7.91 -6.93
CA LYS A 265 -0.49 -8.10 -8.10
C LYS A 265 0.61 -7.05 -8.22
N THR A 266 0.32 -5.78 -7.92
CA THR A 266 1.32 -4.69 -7.88
C THR A 266 2.42 -4.94 -6.84
N TRP A 267 2.11 -5.62 -5.73
CA TRP A 267 3.02 -5.74 -4.59
C TRP A 267 3.53 -7.15 -4.29
N SER A 268 3.05 -8.18 -4.98
CA SER A 268 3.34 -9.60 -4.67
C SER A 268 4.84 -9.92 -4.62
N ALA A 269 5.62 -9.43 -5.59
CA ALA A 269 7.07 -9.66 -5.62
C ALA A 269 7.77 -9.11 -4.37
N ASP A 270 7.32 -7.95 -3.88
CA ASP A 270 7.90 -7.24 -2.76
C ASP A 270 7.39 -7.75 -1.41
N TRP A 271 6.11 -8.07 -1.31
CA TRP A 271 5.48 -8.56 -0.09
C TRP A 271 5.77 -10.03 0.17
N PHE A 272 5.77 -10.85 -0.88
CA PHE A 272 5.78 -12.31 -0.76
C PHE A 272 7.05 -12.95 -1.32
N GLY A 273 7.82 -12.22 -2.15
CA GLY A 273 9.03 -12.73 -2.79
C GLY A 273 10.35 -12.35 -2.12
N GLN A 274 10.37 -11.28 -1.32
CA GLN A 274 11.59 -10.84 -0.62
C GLN A 274 11.77 -11.58 0.69
N ASP A 275 12.96 -12.08 0.97
CA ASP A 275 13.28 -12.74 2.25
C ASP A 275 13.16 -11.79 3.45
N GLY A 276 12.77 -12.34 4.59
CA GLY A 276 12.65 -11.63 5.87
C GLY A 276 11.26 -11.72 6.50
N THR A 277 11.10 -11.02 7.63
CA THR A 277 9.84 -10.99 8.39
C THR A 277 9.22 -9.61 8.32
N ARG A 278 7.89 -9.56 8.11
CA ARG A 278 7.10 -8.34 8.00
C ARG A 278 5.70 -8.52 8.54
N VAL A 279 5.08 -7.40 8.89
CA VAL A 279 3.63 -7.31 9.11
C VAL A 279 3.01 -6.47 8.00
N LEU A 280 1.99 -7.02 7.33
CA LEU A 280 1.06 -6.25 6.50
C LEU A 280 -0.17 -5.94 7.33
N TYR A 281 -0.58 -4.69 7.45
CA TYR A 281 -1.76 -4.31 8.25
C TYR A 281 -2.60 -3.25 7.55
N ILE A 282 -3.91 -3.29 7.81
CA ILE A 282 -4.83 -2.25 7.35
C ILE A 282 -4.65 -1.01 8.20
N VAL A 283 -4.45 0.11 7.54
CA VAL A 283 -4.16 1.39 8.16
C VAL A 283 -5.48 2.01 8.61
N PRO A 284 -5.64 2.42 9.88
CA PRO A 284 -6.90 2.97 10.34
C PRO A 284 -7.33 4.22 9.56
N ASP A 285 -8.60 4.35 9.20
CA ASP A 285 -9.14 5.47 8.40
C ASP A 285 -8.86 6.85 9.00
N MET A 286 -8.92 6.96 10.33
CA MET A 286 -8.59 8.18 11.06
C MET A 286 -7.15 8.62 10.77
N LEU A 287 -6.24 7.65 10.72
CA LEU A 287 -4.82 7.87 10.48
C LEU A 287 -4.55 8.24 9.02
N THR A 288 -5.22 7.54 8.10
CA THR A 288 -5.24 7.86 6.66
C THR A 288 -5.68 9.29 6.40
N THR A 289 -6.74 9.76 7.08
CA THR A 289 -7.28 11.11 6.91
C THR A 289 -6.35 12.19 7.47
N GLU A 290 -5.63 11.90 8.56
CA GLU A 290 -4.65 12.82 9.13
C GLU A 290 -3.40 12.97 8.25
N PHE A 291 -2.86 11.86 7.74
CA PHE A 291 -1.61 11.88 6.97
C PHE A 291 -1.78 12.23 5.51
N LEU A 292 -2.90 11.84 4.90
CA LEU A 292 -3.20 12.09 3.50
C LEU A 292 -4.58 12.76 3.37
N PRO A 293 -4.73 14.03 3.80
CA PRO A 293 -5.97 14.76 3.59
C PRO A 293 -6.31 14.82 2.11
N LEU A 294 -7.60 14.63 1.81
CA LEU A 294 -8.11 14.57 0.46
C LEU A 294 -9.27 15.55 0.30
N LYS A 295 -9.19 16.41 -0.70
CA LYS A 295 -10.27 17.32 -1.10
C LYS A 295 -10.67 17.04 -2.54
N ILE A 296 -11.96 16.80 -2.76
CA ILE A 296 -12.52 16.47 -4.08
C ILE A 296 -13.72 17.36 -4.37
N GLU A 297 -13.77 17.94 -5.56
CA GLU A 297 -14.86 18.80 -6.03
C GLU A 297 -15.29 18.44 -7.46
N PRO A 298 -16.58 18.18 -7.74
CA PRO A 298 -17.69 18.08 -6.79
C PRO A 298 -17.50 16.91 -5.82
N LYS A 299 -18.11 17.01 -4.63
CA LYS A 299 -18.06 15.95 -3.62
C LYS A 299 -18.63 14.65 -4.20
N PRO A 300 -17.91 13.53 -4.13
CA PRO A 300 -18.44 12.22 -4.53
C PRO A 300 -19.52 11.74 -3.57
N ASP A 301 -20.40 10.87 -4.07
CA ASP A 301 -21.44 10.23 -3.28
C ASP A 301 -20.82 9.26 -2.25
N LYS A 302 -19.71 8.61 -2.63
CA LYS A 302 -18.94 7.71 -1.76
C LYS A 302 -17.43 7.85 -1.99
N ILE A 303 -16.67 7.81 -0.90
CA ILE A 303 -15.20 7.66 -0.91
C ILE A 303 -14.85 6.42 -0.10
N VAL A 304 -14.07 5.52 -0.69
CA VAL A 304 -13.45 4.39 0.00
C VAL A 304 -11.95 4.58 -0.02
N ARG A 305 -11.27 4.43 1.11
CA ARG A 305 -9.81 4.57 1.20
C ARG A 305 -9.24 3.38 1.96
N VAL A 306 -8.51 2.48 1.28
CA VAL A 306 -7.90 1.31 1.92
C VAL A 306 -6.40 1.34 1.73
N LEU A 307 -5.70 1.65 2.82
CA LEU A 307 -4.24 1.73 2.84
C LEU A 307 -3.66 0.55 3.61
N VAL A 308 -2.55 0.01 3.11
CA VAL A 308 -1.83 -1.11 3.73
C VAL A 308 -0.45 -0.66 4.19
N GLY A 309 -0.18 -0.82 5.47
CA GLY A 309 1.16 -0.65 6.01
C GLY A 309 1.96 -1.94 5.86
N ARG A 310 3.12 -1.85 5.21
CA ARG A 310 4.17 -2.86 5.23
C ARG A 310 5.22 -2.46 6.28
N HIS A 311 5.36 -3.26 7.33
CA HIS A 311 6.36 -3.06 8.36
C HIS A 311 7.36 -4.22 8.34
N ASP A 312 8.58 -4.01 7.85
CA ASP A 312 9.65 -5.01 7.91
C ASP A 312 10.39 -4.91 9.26
N ILE A 313 10.85 -6.05 9.78
CA ILE A 313 11.49 -6.13 11.11
C ILE A 313 12.84 -6.85 11.00
N LEU A 314 13.89 -6.33 11.65
CA LEU A 314 15.08 -7.11 11.95
C LEU A 314 14.83 -7.99 13.17
N THR A 315 14.95 -9.31 13.03
CA THR A 315 14.89 -10.22 14.17
C THR A 315 16.20 -10.19 14.97
N PRO A 316 16.20 -10.59 16.26
CA PRO A 316 17.44 -10.72 17.04
C PRO A 316 18.50 -11.60 16.37
N GLU A 317 18.09 -12.64 15.64
CA GLU A 317 18.99 -13.49 14.85
C GLU A 317 19.61 -12.72 13.69
N LYS A 318 18.81 -11.96 12.94
CA LYS A 318 19.31 -11.18 11.80
C LYS A 318 20.23 -10.06 12.28
N GLU A 319 19.90 -9.44 13.39
CA GLU A 319 20.73 -8.43 14.04
C GLU A 319 22.13 -8.96 14.41
N ARG A 320 22.20 -10.15 15.02
CA ARG A 320 23.48 -10.82 15.31
C ARG A 320 24.28 -11.12 14.04
N VAL A 321 23.61 -11.54 12.96
CA VAL A 321 24.26 -11.75 11.66
C VAL A 321 24.84 -10.43 11.13
N VAL A 322 24.07 -9.33 11.17
CA VAL A 322 24.55 -8.02 10.73
C VAL A 322 25.73 -7.54 11.56
N GLU A 323 25.70 -7.71 12.88
CA GLU A 323 26.82 -7.38 13.77
C GLU A 323 28.09 -8.17 13.41
N SER A 324 27.97 -9.47 13.17
CA SER A 324 29.08 -10.31 12.70
C SER A 324 29.66 -9.78 11.37
N LEU A 325 28.80 -9.40 10.42
CA LEU A 325 29.23 -8.82 9.16
C LEU A 325 29.92 -7.46 9.35
N VAL A 326 29.42 -6.60 10.25
CA VAL A 326 30.04 -5.30 10.55
C VAL A 326 31.44 -5.48 11.17
N ARG A 327 31.65 -6.49 12.02
CA ARG A 327 33.00 -6.81 12.53
C ARG A 327 33.96 -7.19 11.41
N ARG A 328 33.53 -8.09 10.53
CA ARG A 328 34.31 -8.55 9.36
C ARG A 328 34.59 -7.42 8.38
N LEU A 329 33.65 -6.49 8.21
CA LEU A 329 33.83 -5.28 7.40
C LEU A 329 34.94 -4.36 7.95
N ASN A 330 35.23 -4.42 9.25
CA ASN A 330 36.31 -3.69 9.90
C ASN A 330 37.54 -4.59 10.21
N SER A 331 37.63 -5.77 9.60
CA SER A 331 38.79 -6.65 9.73
C SER A 331 40.02 -6.09 9.00
N ALA A 332 41.21 -6.60 9.33
CA ALA A 332 42.45 -6.24 8.63
C ALA A 332 42.55 -6.89 7.23
N SER A 333 41.69 -7.86 6.91
CA SER A 333 41.69 -8.57 5.63
C SER A 333 40.74 -7.91 4.64
N ASN A 334 41.28 -7.40 3.53
CA ASN A 334 40.46 -6.81 2.46
C ASN A 334 39.46 -7.82 1.88
N ALA A 335 39.85 -9.09 1.73
CA ALA A 335 38.97 -10.13 1.19
C ALA A 335 37.76 -10.40 2.10
N GLU A 336 37.99 -10.46 3.42
CA GLU A 336 36.91 -10.64 4.40
C GLU A 336 35.98 -9.42 4.45
N ALA A 337 36.54 -8.21 4.36
CA ALA A 337 35.76 -6.98 4.34
C ALA A 337 34.89 -6.89 3.08
N GLU A 338 35.41 -7.25 1.91
CA GLU A 338 34.64 -7.29 0.67
C GLU A 338 33.52 -8.34 0.71
N GLU A 339 33.79 -9.53 1.23
CA GLU A 339 32.78 -10.59 1.37
C GLU A 339 31.66 -10.15 2.32
N ALA A 340 32.01 -9.56 3.47
CA ALA A 340 31.04 -9.00 4.40
C ALA A 340 30.24 -7.86 3.76
N GLY A 341 30.91 -7.02 2.96
CA GLY A 341 30.29 -5.98 2.16
C GLY A 341 29.26 -6.53 1.18
N ARG A 342 29.57 -7.62 0.47
CA ARG A 342 28.63 -8.30 -0.44
C ARG A 342 27.45 -8.91 0.32
N ALA A 343 27.69 -9.55 1.47
CA ALA A 343 26.63 -10.12 2.29
C ALA A 343 25.68 -9.04 2.85
N LEU A 344 26.20 -7.87 3.26
CA LEU A 344 25.38 -6.74 3.68
C LEU A 344 24.54 -6.13 2.54
N ASN A 345 24.99 -6.21 1.28
CA ASN A 345 24.21 -5.73 0.13
C ASN A 345 22.90 -6.50 -0.07
N VAL A 346 22.79 -7.74 0.43
CA VAL A 346 21.56 -8.53 0.36
C VAL A 346 20.40 -7.87 1.11
N LEU A 347 20.67 -7.04 2.12
CA LEU A 347 19.65 -6.27 2.85
C LEU A 347 19.00 -5.17 2.00
N GLY A 348 19.56 -4.88 0.81
CA GLY A 348 19.04 -3.88 -0.12
C GLY A 348 18.82 -2.53 0.55
N ARG A 349 17.58 -2.03 0.46
CA ARG A 349 17.18 -0.72 0.97
C ARG A 349 17.29 -0.55 2.49
N TYR A 350 17.43 -1.65 3.23
CA TYR A 350 17.59 -1.67 4.69
C TYR A 350 19.04 -1.78 5.15
N ARG A 351 19.99 -1.99 4.21
CA ARG A 351 21.41 -2.20 4.53
C ARG A 351 21.96 -1.13 5.47
N TRP A 352 21.81 0.14 5.11
CA TRP A 352 22.40 1.25 5.86
C TRP A 352 21.81 1.35 7.26
N ALA A 353 20.49 1.23 7.38
CA ALA A 353 19.79 1.25 8.66
C ALA A 353 20.30 0.17 9.60
N ALA A 354 20.35 -1.07 9.10
CA ALA A 354 20.83 -2.23 9.86
C ALA A 354 22.31 -2.11 10.23
N GLN A 355 23.16 -1.67 9.29
CA GLN A 355 24.59 -1.50 9.51
C GLN A 355 24.89 -0.40 10.54
N THR A 356 24.17 0.73 10.48
CA THR A 356 24.32 1.84 11.43
C THR A 356 23.86 1.46 12.83
N ALA A 357 22.71 0.78 12.94
CA ALA A 357 22.22 0.26 14.21
C ALA A 357 23.21 -0.73 14.85
N ALA A 358 23.70 -1.71 14.07
CA ALA A 358 24.71 -2.66 14.52
C ALA A 358 26.01 -1.96 14.94
N THR A 359 26.53 -1.03 14.14
CA THR A 359 27.74 -0.27 14.48
C THR A 359 27.58 0.49 15.80
N THR A 360 26.40 1.07 16.04
CA THR A 360 26.09 1.79 17.28
C THR A 360 26.14 0.85 18.49
N ARG A 361 25.49 -0.32 18.40
CA ARG A 361 25.52 -1.32 19.48
C ARG A 361 26.92 -1.85 19.75
N LEU A 362 27.68 -2.15 18.69
CA LEU A 362 29.06 -2.62 18.81
C LEU A 362 30.00 -1.59 19.44
N LYS A 363 29.84 -0.30 19.13
CA LYS A 363 30.57 0.78 19.80
C LYS A 363 30.18 0.90 21.27
N ALA A 364 28.90 0.81 21.59
CA ALA A 364 28.41 0.85 22.96
C ALA A 364 28.95 -0.33 23.81
N ALA A 365 29.15 -1.49 23.18
CA ALA A 365 29.77 -2.66 23.78
C ALA A 365 31.33 -2.60 23.86
N GLY A 366 31.95 -1.54 23.34
CA GLY A 366 33.41 -1.38 23.32
C GLY A 366 34.13 -2.23 22.27
N GLU A 367 33.40 -2.83 21.34
CA GLU A 367 33.90 -3.82 20.40
C GLU A 367 34.31 -3.22 19.04
N LEU A 368 33.99 -1.95 18.81
CA LEU A 368 34.52 -1.14 17.71
C LEU A 368 35.06 0.17 18.27
N ARG A 369 36.27 0.56 17.87
CA ARG A 369 36.80 1.89 18.17
C ARG A 369 36.12 2.93 17.28
N GLY A 370 35.71 4.06 17.84
CA GLY A 370 35.33 5.22 17.04
C GLY A 370 36.53 5.65 16.18
N ARG A 371 36.32 5.92 14.89
CA ARG A 371 37.31 6.68 14.11
C ARG A 371 37.46 8.03 14.82
N ARG A 372 38.65 8.29 15.37
CA ARG A 372 39.03 9.60 15.90
C ARG A 372 39.08 10.62 14.78
#